data_AF-A0A7H4LSG9-F1
#
_entry.id   AF-A0A7H4LSG9-F1
#
_cell.length_a   1.000
_cell.length_b   1.000
_cell.length_c   1.000
_cell.angle_alpha   90.00
_cell.angle_beta   90.00
_cell.angle_gamma   90.00
#
_symmetry.space_group_name_H-M   'P 1'
#
loop_
_entity.id
_entity.type
_entity.pdbx_description
1 polymer ?
#
loop_
_entity_poly.entity_id
_entity_poly.type
_entity_poly.pdbx_seq_one_letter_code
_entity_poly.pdbx_strand_id
1 'polypeptide(L)'
;MIGYRYRRYCSDWQILCSGLAFVAVMAAGIYLQPGFRPLTTQVSGDKALVAFLTPLLKGAHGHVAAALITPGGVRYGIWGNDYARQFEIGSLSKTLTASLLIDAIRRGEVTATTQVGDLVPELVGPARNISLEELVSHRSGLPPFASSLTQKIAMLTAIVRRENPWSYDRQELAEMINRARIPKVKIFDYSNSGFALLG
;
A
#
# COMPACT_ATOMS: atom_id res chain seq x y z
N MET A 1 39.33 48.42 -8.21
CA MET A 1 38.37 47.49 -8.86
C MET A 1 38.77 45.99 -8.76
N ILE A 2 39.72 45.61 -7.89
CA ILE A 2 40.28 44.23 -7.84
C ILE A 2 39.64 43.36 -6.73
N GLY A 3 39.14 43.98 -5.64
CA GLY A 3 38.54 43.25 -4.50
C GLY A 3 37.15 42.64 -4.74
N TYR A 4 36.42 43.09 -5.76
CA TYR A 4 35.07 42.58 -6.08
C TYR A 4 35.10 41.23 -6.81
N ARG A 5 36.14 40.98 -7.61
CA ARG A 5 36.32 39.71 -8.34
C ARG A 5 36.75 38.56 -7.44
N TYR A 6 37.62 38.82 -6.46
CA TYR A 6 38.13 37.79 -5.54
C TYR A 6 37.05 37.28 -4.57
N ARG A 7 36.15 38.15 -4.12
CA ARG A 7 35.02 37.80 -3.25
C ARG A 7 33.97 36.92 -3.95
N ARG A 8 33.78 37.11 -5.26
CA ARG A 8 32.87 36.31 -6.10
C ARG A 8 33.39 34.89 -6.31
N TYR A 9 34.70 34.73 -6.55
CA TYR A 9 35.33 33.41 -6.68
C TYR A 9 35.23 32.58 -5.39
N CYS A 10 35.42 33.18 -4.21
CA CYS A 10 35.22 32.48 -2.95
C CYS A 10 33.74 32.12 -2.69
N SER A 11 32.78 32.98 -3.07
CA SER A 11 31.35 32.65 -2.92
C SER A 11 30.91 31.54 -3.87
N ASP A 12 31.41 31.54 -5.10
CA ASP A 12 31.06 30.54 -6.11
C ASP A 12 31.60 29.15 -5.71
N TRP A 13 32.82 29.11 -5.14
CA TRP A 13 33.40 27.88 -4.59
C TRP A 13 32.63 27.37 -3.37
N GLN A 14 32.20 28.26 -2.47
CA GLN A 14 31.38 27.90 -1.33
C GLN A 14 30.00 27.35 -1.75
N ILE A 15 29.38 27.93 -2.77
CA ILE A 15 28.11 27.45 -3.33
C ILE A 15 28.30 26.06 -3.97
N LEU A 16 29.36 25.85 -4.75
CA LEU A 16 29.67 24.56 -5.36
C LEU A 16 29.95 23.48 -4.31
N CYS A 17 30.77 23.77 -3.30
CA CYS A 17 31.06 22.84 -2.21
C CYS A 17 29.79 22.51 -1.41
N SER A 18 28.92 23.49 -1.15
CA SER A 18 27.65 23.27 -0.45
C SER A 18 26.69 22.41 -1.28
N GLY A 19 26.63 22.63 -2.59
CA GLY A 19 25.85 21.80 -3.51
C GLY A 19 26.33 20.35 -3.55
N LEU A 20 27.65 20.14 -3.64
CA LEU A 20 28.25 18.80 -3.61
C LEU A 20 28.01 18.09 -2.28
N ALA A 21 28.17 18.79 -1.16
CA ALA A 21 27.89 18.25 0.17
C ALA A 21 26.41 17.85 0.31
N PHE A 22 25.48 18.68 -0.15
CA PHE A 22 24.05 18.37 -0.15
C PHE A 22 23.72 17.13 -0.98
N VAL A 23 24.25 17.03 -2.21
CA VAL A 23 24.05 15.85 -3.06
C VAL A 23 24.64 14.59 -2.43
N ALA A 24 25.83 14.68 -1.83
CA ALA A 24 26.47 13.56 -1.15
C ALA A 24 25.66 13.08 0.06
N VAL A 25 25.13 14.01 0.88
CA VAL A 25 24.27 13.68 2.03
C VAL A 25 22.96 13.05 1.56
N MET A 26 22.34 13.57 0.50
CA MET A 26 21.11 12.99 -0.06
C MET A 26 21.35 11.59 -0.64
N ALA A 27 22.43 11.40 -1.41
CA ALA A 27 22.80 10.10 -1.97
C ALA A 27 23.15 9.09 -0.87
N ALA A 28 23.90 9.50 0.16
CA ALA A 28 24.19 8.68 1.32
C ALA A 28 22.91 8.34 2.10
N GLY A 29 21.99 9.30 2.27
CA GLY A 29 20.69 9.09 2.90
C GLY A 29 19.85 8.06 2.15
N ILE A 30 19.79 8.14 0.81
CA ILE A 30 19.09 7.16 -0.04
C ILE A 30 19.75 5.78 0.04
N TYR A 31 21.08 5.72 0.02
CA TYR A 31 21.83 4.46 0.02
C TYR A 31 21.83 3.76 1.39
N LEU A 32 21.96 4.53 2.47
CA LEU A 32 21.96 4.05 3.85
C LEU A 32 20.54 3.88 4.41
N GLN A 33 19.51 4.26 3.63
CA GLN A 33 18.12 4.06 3.97
C GLN A 33 17.87 2.56 4.28
N PRO A 34 17.35 2.21 5.46
CA PRO A 34 17.02 0.83 5.77
C PRO A 34 16.02 0.29 4.73
N GLY A 35 16.33 -0.81 4.05
CA GLY A 35 15.49 -1.36 2.97
C GLY A 35 16.13 -1.30 1.58
N PHE A 36 17.21 -0.53 1.39
CA PHE A 36 17.99 -0.50 0.15
C PHE A 36 19.09 -1.58 0.14
N ARG A 37 18.75 -2.83 0.49
CA ARG A 37 19.70 -3.96 0.37
C ARG A 37 19.50 -4.62 -0.99
N PRO A 38 20.56 -4.93 -1.75
CA PRO A 38 20.41 -5.72 -2.97
C PRO A 38 19.75 -7.06 -2.63
N LEU A 39 19.09 -7.67 -3.62
CA LEU A 39 18.54 -9.02 -3.49
C LEU A 39 19.63 -9.97 -2.98
N THR A 40 19.28 -10.77 -1.97
CA THR A 40 20.19 -11.77 -1.43
C THR A 40 20.57 -12.82 -2.48
N THR A 41 21.81 -13.29 -2.40
CA THR A 41 22.32 -14.39 -3.23
C THR A 41 21.97 -15.77 -2.66
N GLN A 42 21.44 -15.82 -1.43
CA GLN A 42 20.95 -17.05 -0.82
C GLN A 42 19.58 -17.39 -1.39
N VAL A 43 19.50 -18.49 -2.14
CA VAL A 43 18.27 -18.89 -2.82
C VAL A 43 17.94 -20.35 -2.50
N SER A 44 16.67 -20.62 -2.26
CA SER A 44 16.14 -21.97 -2.00
C SER A 44 14.84 -22.21 -2.76
N GLY A 45 14.45 -23.49 -2.88
CA GLY A 45 13.23 -23.92 -3.59
C GLY A 45 13.52 -24.62 -4.92
N ASP A 46 12.52 -24.62 -5.78
CA ASP A 46 12.56 -25.30 -7.09
C ASP A 46 13.54 -24.61 -8.03
N LYS A 47 14.56 -25.37 -8.50
CA LYS A 47 15.65 -24.84 -9.33
C LYS A 47 15.17 -24.21 -10.63
N ALA A 48 14.18 -24.80 -11.30
CA ALA A 48 13.71 -24.30 -12.58
C ALA A 48 12.86 -23.03 -12.42
N LEU A 49 12.04 -22.95 -11.36
CA LEU A 49 11.29 -21.74 -11.03
C LEU A 49 12.24 -20.60 -10.61
N VAL A 50 13.23 -20.90 -9.78
CA VAL A 50 14.27 -19.95 -9.37
C VAL A 50 15.05 -19.44 -10.58
N ALA A 51 15.51 -20.33 -11.46
CA ALA A 51 16.25 -19.94 -12.66
C ALA A 51 15.40 -19.05 -13.60
N PHE A 52 14.10 -19.33 -13.71
CA PHE A 52 13.17 -18.54 -14.50
C PHE A 52 12.92 -17.14 -13.90
N LEU A 53 12.72 -17.04 -12.59
CA LEU A 53 12.36 -15.79 -11.93
C LEU A 53 13.56 -14.88 -11.63
N THR A 54 14.75 -15.43 -11.35
CA THR A 54 15.93 -14.65 -10.95
C THR A 54 16.27 -13.49 -11.91
N PRO A 55 16.25 -13.67 -13.25
CA PRO A 55 16.47 -12.57 -14.18
C PRO A 55 15.41 -11.46 -14.11
N LEU A 56 14.17 -11.80 -13.75
CA LEU A 56 13.05 -10.86 -13.61
C LEU A 56 13.12 -10.02 -12.32
N LEU A 57 13.91 -10.47 -11.35
CA LEU A 57 14.13 -9.77 -10.07
C LEU A 57 15.27 -8.75 -10.14
N LYS A 58 15.72 -8.36 -11.34
CA LYS A 58 16.73 -7.30 -11.50
C LYS A 58 16.19 -5.99 -10.93
N GLY A 59 16.84 -5.46 -9.90
CA GLY A 59 16.40 -4.27 -9.17
C GLY A 59 15.50 -4.56 -7.96
N ALA A 60 15.20 -5.83 -7.68
CA ALA A 60 14.56 -6.20 -6.42
C ALA A 60 15.53 -6.01 -5.24
N HIS A 61 14.94 -5.75 -4.07
CA HIS A 61 15.67 -5.47 -2.84
C HIS A 61 15.23 -6.41 -1.71
N GLY A 62 16.14 -6.72 -0.80
CA GLY A 62 15.83 -7.52 0.38
C GLY A 62 15.52 -8.98 0.08
N HIS A 63 14.32 -9.43 0.47
CA HIS A 63 13.86 -10.82 0.39
C HIS A 63 12.68 -10.94 -0.56
N VAL A 64 12.65 -12.00 -1.34
CA VAL A 64 11.54 -12.31 -2.26
C VAL A 64 11.10 -13.74 -2.01
N ALA A 65 9.80 -13.97 -1.98
CA ALA A 65 9.20 -15.30 -1.99
C ALA A 65 8.20 -15.36 -3.15
N ALA A 66 8.24 -16.46 -3.90
CA ALA A 66 7.32 -16.74 -5.00
C ALA A 66 6.80 -18.17 -4.88
N ALA A 67 5.53 -18.35 -5.18
CA ALA A 67 4.89 -19.67 -5.26
C ALA A 67 4.11 -19.80 -6.56
N LEU A 68 4.29 -20.94 -7.23
CA LEU A 68 3.51 -21.38 -8.37
C LEU A 68 2.65 -22.55 -7.89
N ILE A 69 1.35 -22.30 -7.81
CA ILE A 69 0.35 -23.27 -7.35
C ILE A 69 -0.39 -23.79 -8.58
N THR A 70 -0.37 -25.10 -8.79
CA THR A 70 -1.06 -25.78 -9.89
C THR A 70 -1.81 -27.00 -9.35
N PRO A 71 -2.72 -27.62 -10.13
CA PRO A 71 -3.32 -28.89 -9.74
C PRO A 71 -2.29 -30.01 -9.51
N GLY A 72 -1.11 -29.94 -10.16
CA GLY A 72 -0.02 -30.89 -9.99
C GLY A 72 0.85 -30.65 -8.76
N GLY A 73 0.55 -29.64 -7.95
CA GLY A 73 1.27 -29.30 -6.73
C GLY A 73 1.82 -27.88 -6.70
N VAL A 74 2.63 -27.62 -5.68
CA VAL A 74 3.21 -26.30 -5.38
C VAL A 74 4.71 -26.33 -5.63
N ARG A 75 5.19 -25.35 -6.39
CA ARG A 75 6.63 -25.05 -6.54
C ARG A 75 6.87 -23.66 -5.97
N TYR A 76 7.99 -23.45 -5.31
CA TYR A 76 8.32 -22.15 -4.72
C TYR A 76 9.78 -21.78 -4.97
N GLY A 77 10.07 -20.48 -4.88
CA GLY A 77 11.42 -19.93 -4.89
C GLY A 77 11.52 -18.86 -3.82
N ILE A 78 12.57 -18.91 -3.01
CA ILE A 78 12.83 -17.94 -1.94
C ILE A 78 14.24 -17.39 -2.13
N TRP A 79 14.34 -16.08 -2.31
CA TRP A 79 15.58 -15.33 -2.24
C TRP A 79 15.68 -14.82 -0.80
N GLY A 80 16.30 -15.63 0.05
CA GLY A 80 16.30 -15.55 1.51
C GLY A 80 16.51 -16.92 2.16
N ASN A 81 16.98 -16.96 3.41
CA ASN A 81 17.17 -18.21 4.17
C ASN A 81 16.02 -18.58 5.09
N ASP A 82 14.91 -17.84 5.05
CA ASP A 82 13.81 -17.99 6.00
C ASP A 82 12.48 -18.25 5.27
N TYR A 83 12.06 -19.52 5.29
CA TYR A 83 10.75 -19.95 4.77
C TYR A 83 9.58 -19.42 5.62
N ALA A 84 9.79 -19.21 6.92
CA ALA A 84 8.76 -18.73 7.84
C ALA A 84 8.61 -17.21 7.84
N ARG A 85 9.41 -16.51 7.01
CA ARG A 85 9.36 -15.06 6.91
C ARG A 85 7.96 -14.59 6.52
N GLN A 86 7.41 -13.68 7.32
CA GLN A 86 6.15 -13.02 7.03
C GLN A 86 6.37 -11.79 6.14
N PHE A 87 5.40 -11.55 5.28
CA PHE A 87 5.35 -10.39 4.39
C PHE A 87 4.05 -9.65 4.61
N GLU A 88 4.11 -8.33 4.62
CA GLU A 88 2.91 -7.53 4.42
C GLU A 88 2.44 -7.72 2.98
N ILE A 89 1.27 -8.34 2.81
CA ILE A 89 0.72 -8.67 1.50
C ILE A 89 -0.12 -7.52 0.91
N GLY A 90 -0.27 -6.44 1.66
CA GLY A 90 -0.97 -5.22 1.24
C GLY A 90 -2.36 -5.51 0.69
N SER A 91 -2.63 -5.03 -0.52
CA SER A 91 -3.96 -5.17 -1.14
C SER A 91 -4.32 -6.59 -1.58
N LEU A 92 -3.41 -7.57 -1.50
CA LEU A 92 -3.80 -8.97 -1.64
C LEU A 92 -4.77 -9.40 -0.54
N SER A 93 -4.76 -8.75 0.64
CA SER A 93 -5.75 -9.03 1.70
C SER A 93 -7.20 -8.85 1.24
N LYS A 94 -7.47 -8.02 0.23
CA LYS A 94 -8.81 -7.81 -0.34
C LYS A 94 -9.40 -9.06 -0.93
N THR A 95 -8.58 -9.94 -1.52
CA THR A 95 -9.08 -11.20 -2.09
C THR A 95 -9.55 -12.15 -0.98
N LEU A 96 -8.93 -12.10 0.20
CA LEU A 96 -9.36 -12.84 1.38
C LEU A 96 -10.70 -12.31 1.91
N THR A 97 -10.83 -10.99 2.09
CA THR A 97 -12.09 -10.34 2.50
C THR A 97 -13.23 -10.65 1.50
N ALA A 98 -12.97 -10.54 0.19
CA ALA A 98 -13.95 -10.89 -0.84
C ALA A 98 -14.35 -12.37 -0.80
N SER A 99 -13.41 -13.27 -0.48
CA SER A 99 -13.70 -14.70 -0.34
C SER A 99 -14.61 -14.98 0.86
N LEU A 100 -14.41 -14.27 1.97
CA LEU A 100 -15.30 -14.36 3.15
C LEU A 100 -16.72 -13.85 2.84
N LEU A 101 -16.86 -12.79 2.03
CA LEU A 101 -18.17 -12.34 1.55
C LEU A 101 -18.86 -13.43 0.71
N ILE A 102 -18.15 -14.05 -0.23
CA ILE A 102 -18.69 -15.14 -1.05
C ILE A 102 -19.17 -16.29 -0.16
N ASP A 103 -18.40 -16.64 0.86
CA ASP A 103 -18.74 -17.68 1.82
C ASP A 103 -19.99 -17.31 2.65
N ALA A 104 -20.07 -16.08 3.17
CA ALA A 104 -21.25 -15.58 3.88
C ALA A 104 -22.53 -15.60 3.02
N ILE A 105 -22.41 -15.25 1.73
CA ILE A 105 -23.53 -15.37 0.77
C ILE A 105 -23.96 -16.83 0.59
N ARG A 106 -23.02 -17.77 0.48
CA ARG A 106 -23.33 -19.21 0.37
C ARG A 106 -24.01 -19.77 1.61
N ARG A 107 -23.67 -19.25 2.79
CA ARG A 107 -24.35 -19.58 4.06
C ARG A 107 -25.72 -18.92 4.21
N GLY A 108 -26.10 -18.01 3.31
CA GLY A 108 -27.37 -17.29 3.37
C GLY A 108 -27.41 -16.20 4.45
N GLU A 109 -26.27 -15.76 4.96
CA GLU A 109 -26.17 -14.71 6.00
C GLU A 109 -26.45 -13.32 5.41
N VAL A 110 -26.03 -13.10 4.17
CA VAL A 110 -26.19 -11.85 3.42
C VAL A 110 -26.40 -12.14 1.93
N THR A 111 -26.78 -11.12 1.17
CA THR A 111 -26.83 -11.14 -0.29
C THR A 111 -25.89 -10.08 -0.86
N ALA A 112 -25.57 -10.17 -2.15
CA ALA A 112 -24.80 -9.15 -2.87
C ALA A 112 -25.41 -7.74 -2.70
N THR A 113 -26.74 -7.65 -2.66
CA THR A 113 -27.51 -6.41 -2.55
C THR A 113 -27.81 -5.98 -1.11
N THR A 114 -27.37 -6.74 -0.10
CA THR A 114 -27.53 -6.36 1.31
C THR A 114 -26.90 -4.99 1.53
N GLN A 115 -27.64 -4.10 2.20
CA GLN A 115 -27.19 -2.74 2.46
C GLN A 115 -26.29 -2.73 3.69
N VAL A 116 -25.19 -1.98 3.63
CA VAL A 116 -24.22 -1.93 4.73
C VAL A 116 -24.85 -1.35 6.00
N GLY A 117 -25.82 -0.44 5.87
CA GLY A 117 -26.55 0.13 7.01
C GLY A 117 -27.38 -0.88 7.81
N ASP A 118 -27.65 -2.06 7.26
CA ASP A 118 -28.32 -3.17 7.96
C ASP A 118 -27.34 -3.95 8.86
N LEU A 119 -26.03 -3.83 8.59
CA LEU A 119 -24.96 -4.56 9.27
C LEU A 119 -24.13 -3.66 10.21
N VAL A 120 -24.02 -2.37 9.87
CA VAL A 120 -23.20 -1.39 10.59
C VAL A 120 -24.11 -0.25 11.08
N PRO A 121 -24.66 -0.34 12.31
CA PRO A 121 -25.64 0.62 12.81
C PRO A 121 -25.09 2.05 12.98
N GLU A 122 -23.77 2.20 13.12
CA GLU A 122 -23.07 3.48 13.26
C GLU A 122 -23.06 4.30 11.96
N LEU A 123 -23.38 3.69 10.81
CA LEU A 123 -23.46 4.41 9.55
C LEU A 123 -24.72 5.28 9.48
N VAL A 124 -24.55 6.49 8.98
CA VAL A 124 -25.64 7.45 8.73
C VAL A 124 -25.63 7.96 7.30
N GLY A 125 -26.76 8.49 6.86
CA GLY A 125 -26.87 9.15 5.55
C GLY A 125 -26.70 8.19 4.36
N PRO A 126 -26.22 8.69 3.20
CA PRO A 126 -26.20 7.92 1.96
C PRO A 126 -25.32 6.66 1.99
N ALA A 127 -24.34 6.60 2.89
CA ALA A 127 -23.44 5.46 3.03
C ALA A 127 -24.16 4.18 3.45
N ARG A 128 -25.27 4.31 4.20
CA ARG A 128 -26.11 3.17 4.62
C ARG A 128 -26.63 2.36 3.44
N ASN A 129 -26.92 3.03 2.32
CA ASN A 129 -27.55 2.43 1.15
C ASN A 129 -26.54 1.78 0.18
N ILE A 130 -25.24 1.78 0.52
CA ILE A 130 -24.23 1.08 -0.27
C ILE A 130 -24.46 -0.42 -0.12
N SER A 131 -24.41 -1.17 -1.22
CA SER A 131 -24.51 -2.64 -1.17
C SER A 131 -23.14 -3.31 -0.99
N LEU A 132 -23.12 -4.56 -0.52
CA LEU A 132 -21.89 -5.34 -0.39
C LEU A 132 -21.18 -5.54 -1.75
N GLU A 133 -21.94 -5.72 -2.84
CA GLU A 133 -21.39 -5.82 -4.19
C GLU A 133 -20.74 -4.51 -4.66
N GLU A 134 -21.28 -3.36 -4.28
CA GLU A 134 -20.70 -2.06 -4.59
C GLU A 134 -19.37 -1.86 -3.86
N LEU A 135 -19.24 -2.33 -2.61
CA LEU A 135 -17.97 -2.29 -1.88
C LEU A 135 -16.92 -3.18 -2.54
N VAL A 136 -17.23 -4.47 -2.73
CA VAL A 136 -16.26 -5.47 -3.20
C VAL A 136 -15.83 -5.22 -4.67
N SER A 137 -16.68 -4.57 -5.47
CA SER A 137 -16.39 -4.23 -6.86
C SER A 137 -15.76 -2.85 -7.05
N HIS A 138 -15.45 -2.12 -5.97
CA HIS A 138 -14.95 -0.74 -6.01
C HIS A 138 -15.90 0.23 -6.74
N ARG A 139 -17.21 0.05 -6.56
CA ARG A 139 -18.27 0.87 -7.18
C ARG A 139 -19.18 1.53 -6.16
N SER A 140 -18.78 1.62 -4.90
CA SER A 140 -19.55 2.30 -3.85
C SER A 140 -19.52 3.82 -3.96
N GLY A 141 -18.52 4.37 -4.67
CA GLY A 141 -18.25 5.81 -4.68
C GLY A 141 -17.60 6.33 -3.39
N LEU A 142 -17.17 5.43 -2.51
CA LEU A 142 -16.38 5.80 -1.32
C LEU A 142 -14.96 6.19 -1.72
N PRO A 143 -14.39 7.25 -1.12
CA PRO A 143 -13.05 7.71 -1.45
C PRO A 143 -11.99 6.64 -1.12
N PRO A 144 -10.84 6.63 -1.80
CA PRO A 144 -9.78 5.67 -1.54
C PRO A 144 -9.35 5.54 -0.08
N PHE A 145 -9.33 6.64 0.69
CA PHE A 145 -8.72 6.63 2.02
C PHE A 145 -9.07 7.83 2.90
N ALA A 146 -9.02 9.03 2.32
CA ALA A 146 -9.10 10.27 3.09
C ALA A 146 -10.20 11.15 2.50
N SER A 147 -11.19 11.47 3.32
CA SER A 147 -12.23 12.44 2.98
C SER A 147 -11.74 13.87 3.17
N SER A 148 -10.61 14.10 3.87
CA SER A 148 -10.05 15.43 4.13
C SER A 148 -8.58 15.60 3.73
N LEU A 149 -8.15 16.84 3.56
CA LEU A 149 -6.74 17.19 3.26
C LEU A 149 -5.80 16.83 4.43
N THR A 150 -6.25 17.05 5.67
CA THR A 150 -5.47 16.74 6.88
C THR A 150 -5.14 15.26 6.97
N GLN A 151 -6.10 14.37 6.65
CA GLN A 151 -5.88 12.93 6.61
C GLN A 151 -4.86 12.54 5.53
N LYS A 152 -4.89 13.18 4.36
CA LYS A 152 -3.88 12.96 3.30
C LYS A 152 -2.48 13.35 3.75
N ILE A 153 -2.34 14.48 4.46
CA ILE A 153 -1.05 14.95 5.00
C ILE A 153 -0.54 13.99 6.08
N ALA A 154 -1.41 13.56 6.99
CA ALA A 154 -1.06 12.59 8.03
C ALA A 154 -0.58 11.27 7.41
N MET A 155 -1.28 10.77 6.39
CA MET A 155 -0.89 9.59 5.63
C MET A 155 0.49 9.73 4.98
N LEU A 156 0.73 10.83 4.25
CA LEU A 156 2.04 11.09 3.65
C LEU A 156 3.14 11.17 4.70
N THR A 157 2.84 11.77 5.86
CA THR A 157 3.77 11.85 6.98
C THR A 157 4.10 10.47 7.53
N ALA A 158 3.08 9.62 7.75
CA ALA A 158 3.26 8.24 8.20
C ALA A 158 4.08 7.42 7.19
N ILE A 159 3.80 7.53 5.89
CA ILE A 159 4.58 6.86 4.83
C ILE A 159 6.04 7.30 4.86
N VAL A 160 6.31 8.62 4.95
CA VAL A 160 7.68 9.16 5.02
C VAL A 160 8.40 8.68 6.29
N ARG A 161 7.68 8.58 7.41
CA ARG A 161 8.20 8.09 8.69
C ARG A 161 8.24 6.56 8.80
N ARG A 162 7.68 5.84 7.82
CA ARG A 162 7.52 4.37 7.83
C ARG A 162 6.67 3.87 8.99
N GLU A 163 5.73 4.70 9.40
CA GLU A 163 4.68 4.36 10.33
C GLU A 163 3.50 3.77 9.57
N ASN A 164 2.63 3.03 10.26
CA ASN A 164 1.43 2.50 9.66
C ASN A 164 0.42 3.64 9.40
N PRO A 165 0.07 3.97 8.14
CA PRO A 165 -0.94 4.99 7.85
C PRO A 165 -2.38 4.52 8.13
N TRP A 166 -2.57 3.22 8.44
CA TRP A 166 -3.85 2.61 8.76
C TRP A 166 -4.03 2.46 10.27
N SER A 167 -4.31 3.56 10.96
CA SER A 167 -4.48 3.59 12.42
C SER A 167 -5.92 3.75 12.90
N TYR A 168 -6.89 3.56 12.01
CA TYR A 168 -8.32 3.77 12.30
C TYR A 168 -8.92 2.59 13.06
N ASP A 169 -9.64 2.87 14.14
CA ASP A 169 -10.54 1.89 14.75
C ASP A 169 -11.91 1.83 14.02
N ARG A 170 -12.81 0.94 14.49
CA ARG A 170 -14.14 0.76 13.89
C ARG A 170 -15.00 2.03 13.93
N GLN A 171 -14.93 2.78 15.02
CA GLN A 171 -15.71 4.00 15.19
C GLN A 171 -15.16 5.11 14.30
N GLU A 172 -13.84 5.31 14.29
CA GLU A 172 -13.19 6.30 13.44
C GLU A 172 -13.41 6.02 11.95
N LEU A 173 -13.43 4.74 11.55
CA LEU A 173 -13.79 4.31 10.20
C LEU A 173 -15.24 4.71 9.87
N ALA A 174 -16.20 4.37 10.73
CA ALA A 174 -17.61 4.71 10.52
C ALA A 174 -17.80 6.23 10.41
N GLU A 175 -17.16 7.02 11.27
CA GLU A 175 -17.20 8.47 11.21
C GLU A 175 -16.59 9.03 9.92
N MET A 176 -15.47 8.47 9.46
CA MET A 176 -14.85 8.85 8.20
C MET A 176 -15.79 8.59 7.01
N ILE A 177 -16.46 7.43 7.00
CA ILE A 177 -17.44 7.05 5.98
C ILE A 177 -18.67 7.96 6.03
N ASN A 178 -19.18 8.27 7.22
CA ASN A 178 -20.32 9.17 7.41
C ASN A 178 -20.08 10.59 6.87
N ARG A 179 -18.82 11.04 6.88
CA ARG A 179 -18.39 12.33 6.31
C ARG A 179 -18.06 12.26 4.82
N ALA A 180 -18.05 11.07 4.21
CA ALA A 180 -17.69 10.91 2.81
C ALA A 180 -18.78 11.44 1.89
N ARG A 181 -18.38 12.21 0.88
CA ARG A 181 -19.28 12.62 -0.19
C ARG A 181 -19.42 11.49 -1.20
N ILE A 182 -20.58 10.83 -1.21
CA ILE A 182 -20.89 9.78 -2.17
C ILE A 182 -21.48 10.40 -3.44
N PRO A 183 -20.87 10.18 -4.63
CA PRO A 183 -21.38 10.70 -5.89
C PRO A 183 -22.69 10.00 -6.28
N LYS A 184 -23.58 10.73 -6.96
CA LYS A 184 -24.84 10.16 -7.50
C LYS A 184 -24.59 9.10 -8.57
N VAL A 185 -23.61 9.35 -9.43
CA VAL A 185 -23.16 8.40 -10.46
C VAL A 185 -21.95 7.68 -9.91
N LYS A 186 -22.09 6.36 -9.69
CA LYS A 186 -21.02 5.52 -9.17
C LYS A 186 -20.32 4.83 -10.35
N ILE A 187 -19.02 5.06 -10.45
CA ILE A 187 -18.14 4.37 -11.41
C ILE A 187 -17.14 3.52 -10.63
N PHE A 188 -16.34 2.73 -11.35
CA PHE A 188 -15.22 2.04 -10.71
C PHE A 188 -14.21 3.08 -10.21
N ASP A 189 -13.95 3.07 -8.91
CA ASP A 189 -12.91 3.87 -8.27
C ASP A 189 -12.33 3.08 -7.09
N TYR A 190 -11.01 2.85 -7.12
CA TYR A 190 -10.35 1.95 -6.20
C TYR A 190 -10.43 2.48 -4.76
N SER A 191 -11.28 1.83 -3.96
CA SER A 191 -11.58 2.26 -2.61
C SER A 191 -11.04 1.32 -1.55
N ASN A 192 -9.97 1.72 -0.84
CA ASN A 192 -9.53 0.97 0.34
C ASN A 192 -10.50 1.17 1.51
N SER A 193 -11.09 2.36 1.67
CA SER A 193 -12.10 2.59 2.71
C SER A 193 -13.35 1.72 2.49
N GLY A 194 -13.74 1.49 1.24
CA GLY A 194 -14.81 0.54 0.90
C GLY A 194 -14.48 -0.90 1.30
N PHE A 195 -13.24 -1.35 1.07
CA PHE A 195 -12.81 -2.69 1.53
C PHE A 195 -12.62 -2.77 3.04
N ALA A 196 -12.22 -1.69 3.69
CA ALA A 196 -12.14 -1.61 5.15
C ALA A 196 -13.53 -1.70 5.77
N LEU A 197 -14.54 -1.08 5.16
CA LEU A 197 -15.94 -1.18 5.60
C LEU A 197 -16.56 -2.55 5.35
N LEU A 198 -16.07 -3.27 4.33
CA LEU A 198 -16.55 -4.62 4.00
C LEU A 198 -16.09 -5.68 5.01
N GLY A 199 -14.90 -5.51 5.59
CA GLY A 199 -14.31 -6.45 6.56
C GLY A 199 -14.81 -6.21 7.98
#